data_AF-A0AA40R601-F1
#
_entry.id   AF-A0AA40R601-F1
#
_cell.length_a   1.000
_cell.length_b   1.000
_cell.length_c   1.000
_cell.angle_alpha   90.00
_cell.angle_beta   90.00
_cell.angle_gamma   90.00
#
_symmetry.space_group_name_H-M   'P 1'
#
loop_
_entity.id
_entity.type
_entity.pdbx_description
1 polymer ?
#
loop_
_entity_poly.entity_id
_entity_poly.type
_entity_poly.pdbx_seq_one_letter_code
_entity_poly.pdbx_strand_id
1 'polypeptide(L)'
;MYNASTTSFLAYVSVRDDGTVANQQAKILALLRTIPATALSRLDIANLTGIRLSSVCARIAELRDEGLVFEPGTRRCPHTGKTVKVVQATPDLLTPAVH
;
A
#
# COMPACT_ATOMS: atom_id res chain seq x y z
N MET A 1 -27.08 8.06 -10.77
CA MET A 1 -25.65 8.46 -10.60
C MET A 1 -25.18 7.94 -9.24
N TYR A 2 -23.90 7.55 -9.14
CA TYR A 2 -23.19 6.91 -8.00
C TYR A 2 -23.52 5.40 -7.85
N ASN A 3 -22.60 4.43 -7.81
CA ASN A 3 -21.18 4.39 -7.41
C ASN A 3 -20.41 3.36 -8.24
N ALA A 4 -19.34 3.77 -8.93
CA ALA A 4 -18.40 2.88 -9.62
C ALA A 4 -17.02 2.82 -8.92
N SER A 5 -16.99 3.03 -7.60
CA SER A 5 -15.74 2.98 -6.79
C SER A 5 -15.56 1.66 -6.02
N THR A 6 -16.52 0.75 -6.07
CA THR A 6 -16.46 -0.56 -5.39
C THR A 6 -15.77 -1.63 -6.23
N THR A 7 -15.56 -1.38 -7.52
CA THR A 7 -15.10 -2.37 -8.50
C THR A 7 -13.60 -2.66 -8.40
N SER A 8 -12.76 -1.69 -8.07
CA SER A 8 -11.29 -1.89 -8.03
C SER A 8 -10.82 -2.72 -6.83
N PHE A 9 -11.50 -2.61 -5.68
CA PHE A 9 -11.19 -3.39 -4.49
C PHE A 9 -11.59 -4.87 -4.65
N LEU A 10 -12.81 -5.11 -5.15
CA LEU A 10 -13.32 -6.46 -5.36
C LEU A 10 -12.57 -7.20 -6.49
N ALA A 11 -12.16 -6.49 -7.55
CA ALA A 11 -11.41 -7.09 -8.66
C ALA A 11 -9.98 -7.51 -8.29
N TYR A 12 -9.34 -6.86 -7.31
CA TYR A 12 -8.00 -7.26 -6.86
C TYR A 12 -8.06 -8.51 -5.96
N VAL A 13 -9.13 -8.65 -5.17
CA VAL A 13 -9.35 -9.81 -4.30
C VAL A 13 -9.66 -11.08 -5.11
N SER A 14 -10.22 -10.96 -6.32
CA SER A 14 -10.65 -12.12 -7.10
C SER A 14 -9.54 -12.78 -7.95
N VAL A 15 -8.32 -12.24 -7.97
CA VAL A 15 -7.24 -12.75 -8.84
C VAL A 15 -6.01 -13.08 -8.01
N ARG A 16 -5.94 -14.31 -7.48
CA ARG A 16 -4.77 -15.22 -7.53
C ARG A 16 -4.86 -16.33 -6.47
N ASP A 17 -5.06 -17.54 -6.99
CA ASP A 17 -5.34 -18.85 -6.39
C ASP A 17 -4.31 -19.44 -5.40
N ASP A 18 -3.45 -18.63 -4.77
CA ASP A 18 -2.49 -19.11 -3.75
C ASP A 18 -2.62 -18.21 -2.50
N GLY A 19 -3.72 -18.45 -1.78
CA GLY A 19 -4.45 -17.51 -0.91
C GLY A 19 -3.74 -16.97 0.34
N THR A 20 -2.42 -17.09 0.47
CA THR A 20 -1.70 -16.49 1.62
C THR A 20 -0.84 -15.30 1.20
N VAL A 21 -0.17 -15.40 0.05
CA VAL A 21 0.79 -14.39 -0.41
C VAL A 21 0.10 -13.28 -1.19
N ALA A 22 -0.81 -13.63 -2.11
CA ALA A 22 -1.62 -12.66 -2.85
C ALA A 22 -2.46 -11.80 -1.89
N ASN A 23 -2.96 -12.41 -0.82
CA ASN A 23 -3.71 -11.72 0.24
C ASN A 23 -2.87 -10.68 1.01
N GLN A 24 -1.57 -10.90 1.19
CA GLN A 24 -0.70 -9.94 1.86
C GLN A 24 -0.40 -8.72 0.99
N GLN A 25 -0.10 -8.92 -0.30
CA GLN A 25 0.09 -7.82 -1.26
C GLN A 25 -1.19 -6.99 -1.39
N ALA A 26 -2.34 -7.64 -1.53
CA ALA A 26 -3.66 -7.00 -1.57
C ALA A 26 -3.91 -6.12 -0.36
N LYS A 27 -3.65 -6.67 0.83
CA LYS A 27 -3.86 -5.97 2.10
C LYS A 27 -2.95 -4.75 2.23
N ILE A 28 -1.69 -4.86 1.81
CA ILE A 28 -0.74 -3.74 1.82
C ILE A 28 -1.17 -2.65 0.84
N LEU A 29 -1.52 -3.02 -0.40
CA LEU A 29 -1.93 -2.07 -1.42
C LEU A 29 -3.24 -1.37 -1.07
N ALA A 30 -4.22 -2.12 -0.55
CA ALA A 30 -5.48 -1.57 -0.05
C ALA A 30 -5.23 -0.56 1.09
N LEU A 31 -4.38 -0.90 2.06
CA LEU A 31 -4.01 0.02 3.15
C LEU A 31 -3.41 1.32 2.59
N LEU A 32 -2.44 1.22 1.67
CA LEU A 32 -1.79 2.38 1.07
C LEU A 32 -2.76 3.26 0.25
N ARG A 33 -3.77 2.65 -0.38
CA ARG A 33 -4.83 3.38 -1.11
C ARG A 33 -5.86 4.03 -0.19
N THR A 34 -6.14 3.44 0.98
CA THR A 34 -7.06 4.02 1.97
C THR A 34 -6.48 5.20 2.73
N ILE A 35 -5.15 5.28 2.84
CA ILE A 35 -4.44 6.36 3.54
C ILE A 35 -3.46 7.05 2.56
N PRO A 36 -3.96 7.64 1.45
CA PRO A 36 -3.10 8.17 0.38
C PRO A 36 -2.29 9.38 0.86
N ALA A 37 -2.82 10.15 1.82
CA ALA A 37 -2.21 11.40 2.29
C ALA A 37 -1.05 11.21 3.27
N THR A 38 -0.90 10.02 3.88
CA THR A 38 0.14 9.80 4.89
C THR A 38 1.15 8.80 4.35
N ALA A 39 2.29 9.29 3.89
CA ALA A 39 3.39 8.42 3.47
C ALA A 39 3.79 7.51 4.66
N LEU A 40 3.51 6.21 4.53
CA LEU A 40 3.71 5.22 5.60
C LEU A 40 5.10 4.60 5.49
N SER A 41 5.75 4.37 6.63
CA SER A 41 6.96 3.55 6.64
C SER A 41 6.60 2.07 6.54
N ARG A 42 7.57 1.25 6.13
CA ARG A 42 7.42 -0.22 6.11
C ARG A 42 7.05 -0.80 7.48
N LEU A 43 7.53 -0.16 8.56
CA LEU A 43 7.18 -0.53 9.92
C LEU A 43 5.74 -0.18 10.26
N ASP A 44 5.25 0.98 9.84
CA ASP A 44 3.85 1.37 10.02
C ASP A 44 2.92 0.39 9.29
N ILE A 45 3.29 0.02 8.05
CA ILE A 45 2.55 -0.97 7.27
C ILE A 45 2.53 -2.33 7.99
N ALA A 46 3.66 -2.79 8.52
CA ALA A 46 3.72 -4.04 9.29
C ALA A 46 2.80 -4.01 10.51
N ASN A 47 2.82 -2.92 11.28
CA ASN A 47 1.99 -2.76 12.47
C ASN A 47 0.49 -2.71 12.13
N LEU A 48 0.11 -1.97 11.08
CA LEU A 48 -1.28 -1.79 10.66
C LEU A 48 -1.87 -3.05 9.99
N THR A 49 -1.05 -3.79 9.24
CA THR A 49 -1.51 -5.00 8.55
C THR A 49 -1.39 -6.27 9.41
N GLY A 50 -0.59 -6.25 10.47
CA GLY A 50 -0.21 -7.43 11.24
C GLY A 50 0.74 -8.38 10.50
N ILE A 51 1.30 -7.96 9.37
CA ILE A 51 2.24 -8.75 8.56
C ILE A 51 3.65 -8.52 9.10
N ARG A 52 4.48 -9.57 9.14
CA ARG A 52 5.87 -9.44 9.55
C ARG A 52 6.61 -8.43 8.67
N LEU A 53 7.45 -7.59 9.28
CA LEU A 53 8.22 -6.56 8.59
C LEU A 53 9.05 -7.12 7.42
N SER A 54 9.66 -8.29 7.56
CA SER A 54 10.41 -8.95 6.48
C SER A 54 9.52 -9.29 5.28
N SER A 55 8.32 -9.80 5.53
CA SER A 55 7.32 -10.08 4.48
C SER A 55 6.83 -8.78 3.83
N VAL A 56 6.58 -7.73 4.62
CA VAL A 56 6.21 -6.40 4.11
C VAL A 56 7.31 -5.85 3.18
N CYS A 57 8.58 -5.96 3.56
CA CYS A 57 9.70 -5.54 2.71
C CYS A 57 9.71 -6.27 1.36
N ALA A 58 9.52 -7.59 1.36
CA ALA A 58 9.44 -8.39 0.14
C ALA A 58 8.23 -8.01 -0.72
N ARG A 59 7.04 -7.86 -0.11
CA ARG A 59 5.81 -7.50 -0.84
C ARG A 59 5.86 -6.09 -1.44
N ILE A 60 6.47 -5.13 -0.74
CA ILE A 60 6.65 -3.77 -1.26
C ILE A 60 7.63 -3.74 -2.43
N ALA A 61 8.68 -4.56 -2.41
CA ALA A 61 9.58 -4.68 -3.54
C ALA A 61 8.84 -5.18 -4.79
N GLU A 62 8.05 -6.25 -4.66
CA GLU A 62 7.23 -6.79 -5.75
C GLU A 62 6.20 -5.76 -6.26
N LEU A 63 5.45 -5.10 -5.37
CA LEU A 63 4.48 -4.07 -5.75
C LEU A 63 5.13 -2.88 -6.46
N ARG A 64 6.38 -2.55 -6.10
CA ARG A 64 7.15 -1.49 -6.75
C ARG A 64 7.60 -1.94 -8.14
N ASP A 65 8.05 -3.18 -8.27
CA ASP A 65 8.47 -3.75 -9.56
C ASP A 65 7.26 -3.89 -10.51
N GLU A 66 6.05 -4.07 -9.97
CA GLU A 66 4.75 -4.00 -10.69
C GLU A 66 4.25 -2.55 -10.95
N GLY A 67 4.94 -1.52 -10.43
CA GLY A 67 4.57 -0.12 -10.60
C GLY A 67 3.37 0.37 -9.77
N LEU A 68 2.89 -0.45 -8.82
CA LEU A 68 1.70 -0.16 -7.99
C LEU A 68 2.00 0.69 -6.75
N VAL A 69 3.27 0.73 -6.32
CA VAL A 69 3.74 1.58 -5.22
C VAL A 69 5.05 2.26 -5.58
N PHE A 70 5.32 3.39 -4.95
CA PHE A 70 6.57 4.11 -5.10
C PHE A 70 7.05 4.67 -3.74
N GLU A 71 8.33 5.03 -3.69
CA GLU A 71 8.96 5.63 -2.51
C GLU A 71 9.20 7.12 -2.76
N PRO A 72 8.27 8.03 -2.37
CA PRO A 72 8.37 9.47 -2.66
C PRO A 72 9.54 10.16 -1.95
N GLY A 73 10.24 9.46 -1.06
CA GLY A 73 11.40 9.98 -0.34
C GLY A 73 11.40 9.51 1.10
N THR A 74 11.77 10.43 1.99
CA THR A 74 11.93 10.13 3.42
C THR A 74 11.19 11.13 4.29
N ARG A 75 10.62 10.64 5.39
CA ARG A 75 9.93 11.44 6.41
C ARG A 75 10.68 11.34 7.73
N ARG A 76 10.67 12.39 8.54
CA ARG A 76 11.11 12.30 9.94
C ARG A 76 10.06 11.56 10.76
N CYS A 77 10.47 10.46 11.40
CA CYS A 77 9.63 9.73 12.34
C CYS A 77 9.45 10.60 13.60
N PRO A 78 8.21 10.95 13.98
CA PRO A 78 7.96 11.81 15.15
C PRO A 78 8.34 11.12 16.47
N HIS A 79 8.34 9.78 16.50
CA HIS A 79 8.61 9.01 17.71
C HIS A 79 10.10 8.76 17.95
N THR A 80 10.87 8.49 16.89
CA THR A 80 12.31 8.16 17.01
C THR A 80 13.24 9.30 16.60
N GLY A 81 12.69 10.37 15.99
CA GLY A 81 13.46 11.47 15.43
C GLY A 81 14.26 11.13 14.16
N LYS A 82 14.30 9.84 13.76
CA LYS A 82 15.06 9.33 12.62
C LYS A 82 14.33 9.55 11.30
N THR A 83 15.09 9.69 10.23
CA THR A 83 14.59 9.76 8.85
C THR A 83 14.26 8.35 8.37
N VAL A 84 13.00 8.10 8.00
CA VAL A 84 12.51 6.80 7.50
C VAL A 84 12.05 6.91 6.06
N LYS A 85 12.32 5.88 5.27
CA LYS A 85 11.76 5.75 3.91
C LYS A 85 10.27 5.51 4.00
N VAL A 86 9.53 6.21 3.17
CA VAL A 86 8.07 6.11 3.11
C VAL A 86 7.64 5.51 1.79
N VAL A 87 6.49 4.85 1.82
CA VAL A 87 5.89 4.14 0.69
C VAL A 87 4.49 4.71 0.47
N GLN A 88 4.15 4.95 -0.78
CA GLN A 88 2.84 5.39 -1.21
C GLN A 88 2.35 4.52 -2.36
N ALA A 89 1.03 4.36 -2.47
CA ALA A 89 0.43 3.76 -3.66
C ALA A 89 0.59 4.72 -4.83
N THR A 90 0.96 4.19 -5.99
CA THR A 90 0.97 4.96 -7.24
C THR A 90 -0.44 5.49 -7.48
N PRO A 91 -0.61 6.81 -7.71
CA PRO A 91 -1.92 7.36 -8.04
C PRO A 91 -2.37 6.71 -9.34
N ASP A 92 -3.48 5.98 -9.27
CA ASP A 92 -4.09 5.40 -10.46
C ASP A 92 -4.67 6.56 -11.28
N LEU A 93 -4.35 6.63 -12.57
CA LEU A 93 -4.85 7.68 -13.49
C LEU A 93 -6.40 7.70 -13.59
N LEU A 94 -7.06 6.70 -13.00
CA LEU A 94 -8.51 6.52 -12.94
C LEU A 94 -9.13 6.84 -11.57
N THR A 95 -8.36 7.18 -10.53
CA THR A 95 -8.93 7.63 -9.25
C THR A 95 -8.88 9.15 -9.18
N PRO A 96 -9.99 9.88 -9.43
CA PRO A 96 -9.98 11.33 -9.27
C PRO A 96 -9.66 11.66 -7.81
N ALA A 97 -8.65 12.52 -7.62
CA ALA A 97 -8.34 13.13 -6.35
C ALA A 97 -9.60 13.82 -5.82
N VAL A 98 -10.21 13.25 -4.79
CA VAL A 98 -11.35 13.87 -4.12
C VAL A 98 -10.78 15.00 -3.27
N HIS A 99 -10.90 16.23 -3.79
CA HIS A 99 -10.71 17.47 -3.06
C HIS A 99 -11.83 17.70 -2.05
#